data_AF-A0A2R5LQ74-F1
#
_entry.id   AF-A0A2R5LQ74-F1
#
_cell.length_a   1.000
_cell.length_b   1.000
_cell.length_c   1.000
_cell.angle_alpha   90.00
_cell.angle_beta   90.00
_cell.angle_gamma   90.00
#
_symmetry.space_group_name_H-M   'P 1'
#
loop_
_entity.id
_entity.type
_entity.pdbx_description
1 polymer ?
#
loop_
_entity_poly.entity_id
_entity_poly.type
_entity_poly.pdbx_seq_one_letter_code
_entity_poly.pdbx_strand_id
1 'polypeptide(L)'
;MWWAAVSLLLLQGVECTYYGKLIGDIKTNAHGLKGKVYAATESTFYLVGLHYDGKGPEAFFWASPSTELLPSGTIVPDEKGHSNVLRAYSGETFT
;
A
#
# COMPACT_ATOMS: atom_id res chain seq x y z
N MET A 1 -16.99 42.58 -24.67
CA MET A 1 -15.93 41.76 -25.29
C MET A 1 -14.80 41.61 -24.29
N TRP A 2 -14.37 40.36 -24.03
CA TRP A 2 -13.13 39.98 -23.34
C TRP A 2 -12.97 40.22 -21.82
N TRP A 3 -13.80 39.60 -20.96
CA TRP A 3 -13.48 39.48 -19.51
C TRP A 3 -13.90 38.14 -18.86
N ALA A 4 -14.18 37.09 -19.63
CA ALA A 4 -14.73 35.83 -19.08
C ALA A 4 -13.86 34.59 -19.31
N ALA A 5 -12.55 34.73 -19.56
CA ALA A 5 -11.67 33.60 -19.86
C ALA A 5 -10.48 33.42 -18.90
N VAL A 6 -10.41 34.15 -17.78
CA VAL A 6 -9.25 34.07 -16.86
C VAL A 6 -9.57 33.34 -15.54
N SER A 7 -10.83 33.01 -15.25
CA SER A 7 -11.24 32.43 -13.96
C SER A 7 -11.48 30.91 -13.95
N LEU A 8 -10.79 30.13 -14.80
CA LEU A 8 -10.90 28.66 -14.69
C LEU A 8 -9.56 27.94 -14.95
N LEU A 9 -8.47 28.47 -14.41
CA LEU A 9 -7.20 27.75 -14.37
C LEU A 9 -6.51 27.90 -13.00
N LEU A 10 -7.29 27.85 -11.91
CA LEU A 10 -6.76 27.67 -10.56
C LEU A 10 -7.50 26.47 -9.96
N LEU A 11 -6.75 25.58 -9.29
CA LEU A 11 -7.16 24.28 -8.72
C LEU A 11 -7.10 23.05 -9.65
N GLN A 12 -5.95 22.84 -10.29
CA GLN A 12 -5.38 21.49 -10.25
C GLN A 12 -4.27 21.50 -9.22
N GLY A 13 -4.66 21.58 -7.93
CA GLY A 13 -3.74 21.25 -6.87
C GLY A 13 -3.25 19.83 -7.14
N VAL A 14 -1.94 19.64 -7.23
CA VAL A 14 -1.38 18.29 -7.15
C VAL A 14 -1.72 17.83 -5.74
N GLU A 15 -2.72 16.96 -5.61
CA GLU A 15 -3.05 16.26 -4.37
C GLU A 15 -1.87 15.34 -4.04
N CYS A 16 -0.83 15.90 -3.41
CA CYS A 16 0.23 15.11 -2.80
C CYS A 16 -0.30 14.58 -1.47
N THR A 17 -0.98 13.43 -1.50
CA THR A 17 -1.37 12.75 -0.27
C THR A 17 -0.12 12.34 0.50
N TYR A 18 0.00 12.79 1.76
CA TYR A 18 1.10 12.39 2.63
C TYR A 18 0.75 11.07 3.34
N TYR A 19 1.45 9.99 2.99
CA TYR A 19 1.25 8.65 3.55
C TYR A 19 2.13 8.36 4.78
N GLY A 20 2.96 9.31 5.21
CA GLY A 20 3.94 9.12 6.27
C GLY A 20 5.36 8.90 5.76
N LYS A 21 6.23 8.34 6.61
CA LYS A 21 7.65 8.14 6.28
C LYS A 21 7.80 6.95 5.33
N LEU A 22 8.43 7.15 4.18
CA LEU A 22 8.77 6.03 3.28
C LEU A 22 9.71 5.05 4.01
N ILE A 23 9.31 3.78 4.08
CA ILE A 23 10.14 2.69 4.56
C ILE A 23 10.96 2.15 3.39
N GLY A 24 10.32 1.92 2.24
CA GLY A 24 10.99 1.49 1.02
C GLY A 24 10.06 0.88 -0.02
N ASP A 25 10.67 0.41 -1.09
CA ASP A 25 10.00 -0.38 -2.14
C ASP A 25 9.91 -1.85 -1.73
N ILE A 26 8.80 -2.50 -2.08
CA ILE A 26 8.67 -3.96 -1.99
C ILE A 26 9.55 -4.58 -3.07
N LYS A 27 10.56 -5.37 -2.67
CA LYS A 27 11.52 -6.00 -3.57
C LYS A 27 11.28 -7.51 -3.64
N THR A 28 10.56 -7.97 -4.66
CA THR A 28 10.48 -9.37 -5.05
C THR A 28 10.04 -9.49 -6.51
N ASN A 29 10.40 -10.59 -7.16
CA ASN A 29 9.92 -10.93 -8.51
C ASN A 29 8.91 -12.09 -8.49
N ALA A 30 8.55 -12.60 -7.31
CA ALA A 30 7.52 -13.62 -7.19
C ALA A 30 6.13 -12.98 -7.30
N HIS A 31 5.23 -13.62 -8.05
CA HIS A 31 3.81 -13.27 -8.13
C HIS A 31 3.51 -11.81 -8.53
N GLY A 32 4.44 -11.15 -9.22
CA GLY A 32 4.31 -9.74 -9.60
C GLY A 32 4.19 -8.78 -8.42
N LEU A 33 4.65 -9.17 -7.22
CA LEU A 33 4.53 -8.37 -6.01
C LEU A 33 5.44 -7.13 -6.07
N LYS A 34 4.83 -5.94 -6.11
CA LYS A 34 5.52 -4.64 -6.12
C LYS A 34 4.65 -3.57 -5.48
N GLY A 35 5.28 -2.49 -5.01
CA GLY A 35 4.62 -1.36 -4.37
C GLY A 35 5.58 -0.62 -3.44
N LYS A 36 5.07 0.36 -2.70
CA LYS A 36 5.82 1.11 -1.68
C LYS A 36 5.16 0.94 -0.31
N VAL A 37 5.98 0.92 0.74
CA VAL A 37 5.52 0.85 2.12
C VAL A 37 5.88 2.14 2.85
N TYR A 38 4.90 2.76 3.51
CA TYR A 38 5.07 3.94 4.32
C TYR A 38 4.65 3.65 5.77
N ALA A 39 5.36 4.22 6.75
CA ALA A 39 4.95 4.25 8.14
C ALA A 39 3.95 5.40 8.33
N ALA A 40 2.66 5.05 8.45
CA ALA A 40 1.57 6.01 8.62
C ALA A 40 1.51 6.52 10.06
N THR A 41 1.56 5.56 11.00
CA THR A 41 1.53 5.76 12.46
C THR A 41 2.49 4.76 13.12
N GLU A 42 2.49 4.68 14.44
CA GLU A 42 3.29 3.71 15.21
C GLU A 42 2.87 2.24 14.96
N SER A 43 1.65 1.99 14.50
CA SER A 43 1.09 0.65 14.31
C SER A 43 0.36 0.45 12.99
N THR A 44 0.45 1.40 12.07
CA THR A 44 -0.22 1.36 10.76
C THR A 44 0.78 1.65 9.65
N PHE A 45 0.75 0.82 8.61
CA PHE A 45 1.48 1.04 7.37
C PHE A 45 0.52 1.51 6.28
N TYR A 46 1.03 2.24 5.30
CA TYR A 46 0.35 2.41 4.00
C TYR A 46 1.09 1.58 2.96
N LEU A 47 0.36 0.72 2.26
CA LEU A 47 0.80 0.10 1.02
C LEU A 47 0.31 0.98 -0.13
N VAL A 48 1.22 1.44 -0.99
CA VAL A 48 0.91 2.35 -2.09
C VAL A 48 1.27 1.70 -3.42
N GLY A 49 0.29 1.64 -4.32
CA GLY A 49 0.47 1.05 -5.66
C GLY A 49 0.78 -0.45 -5.62
N LEU A 50 0.21 -1.17 -4.66
CA LEU A 50 0.41 -2.60 -4.47
C LEU A 50 -0.10 -3.38 -5.68
N HIS A 51 0.75 -4.22 -6.24
CA HIS A 51 0.35 -5.25 -7.22
C HIS A 51 0.71 -6.61 -6.67
N TYR A 52 -0.12 -7.61 -6.98
CA TYR A 52 0.12 -9.02 -6.68
C TYR A 52 -0.87 -9.84 -7.53
N ASP A 53 -0.43 -10.94 -8.13
CA ASP A 53 -1.23 -11.70 -9.10
C ASP A 53 -2.32 -12.59 -8.49
N GLY A 54 -2.35 -12.74 -7.16
CA GLY A 54 -3.35 -13.56 -6.46
C GLY A 54 -3.17 -15.07 -6.61
N LYS A 55 -2.04 -15.55 -7.13
CA LYS A 55 -1.82 -16.98 -7.44
C LYS A 55 -1.07 -17.76 -6.37
N GLY A 56 -0.57 -17.10 -5.32
CA GLY A 56 0.02 -17.77 -4.18
C GLY A 56 -1.03 -18.58 -3.43
N PRO A 57 -0.82 -19.89 -3.19
CA PRO A 57 -1.81 -20.75 -2.56
C PRO A 57 -2.05 -20.39 -1.08
N GLU A 58 -1.04 -19.82 -0.42
CA GLU A 58 -1.05 -19.45 1.01
C GLU A 58 -0.35 -18.09 1.20
N ALA A 59 -0.84 -17.06 0.51
CA ALA A 59 -0.33 -15.70 0.67
C ALA A 59 -1.14 -14.94 1.72
N PHE A 60 -0.45 -14.37 2.71
CA PHE A 60 -1.04 -13.59 3.80
C PHE A 60 -0.16 -12.37 4.10
N PHE A 61 -0.75 -11.32 4.68
CA PHE A 61 0.07 -10.33 5.37
C PHE A 61 0.52 -10.92 6.72
N TRP A 62 1.78 -10.74 7.04
CA TRP A 62 2.39 -11.28 8.24
C TRP A 62 3.33 -10.25 8.83
N ALA A 63 3.23 -10.06 10.15
CA ALA A 63 4.10 -9.15 10.88
C ALA A 63 4.64 -9.84 12.13
N SER A 64 5.88 -9.50 12.47
CA SER A 64 6.52 -9.91 13.71
C SER A 64 7.16 -8.71 14.40
N PRO A 65 7.10 -8.63 15.74
CA PRO A 65 7.90 -7.66 16.49
C PRO A 65 9.39 -8.01 16.51
N SER A 66 9.75 -9.27 16.18
CA SER A 66 11.15 -9.70 16.12
C SER A 66 11.69 -9.57 14.70
N THR A 67 12.90 -9.03 14.59
CA THR A 67 13.69 -9.08 13.36
C THR A 67 14.42 -10.41 13.18
N GLU A 68 14.42 -11.27 14.21
CA GLU A 68 14.98 -12.61 14.12
C GLU A 68 14.06 -13.51 13.30
N LEU A 69 14.63 -14.50 12.61
CA LEU A 69 13.91 -15.51 11.82
C LEU A 69 13.15 -16.52 12.72
N LEU A 70 12.62 -16.06 13.85
CA LEU A 70 11.81 -16.85 14.73
C LEU A 70 10.40 -17.01 14.12
N PRO A 71 9.72 -18.15 14.36
CA PRO A 71 8.33 -18.35 13.90
C PRO A 71 7.31 -17.44 14.58
N SER A 72 7.75 -16.54 15.47
CA SER A 72 6.86 -15.60 16.14
C SER A 72 6.39 -14.58 15.12
N GLY A 73 5.09 -14.54 14.89
CA GLY A 73 4.43 -13.50 14.11
C GLY A 73 2.94 -13.78 14.04
N THR A 74 2.22 -12.87 13.41
CA THR A 74 0.76 -12.94 13.35
C THR A 74 0.30 -12.58 11.95
N ILE A 75 -0.74 -13.26 11.50
CA ILE A 75 -1.45 -12.90 10.28
C ILE A 75 -2.12 -11.55 10.51
N VAL A 76 -1.77 -10.59 9.68
CA VAL A 76 -2.41 -9.28 9.65
C VAL A 76 -3.59 -9.37 8.69
N PRO A 77 -4.79 -8.91 9.09
CA PRO A 77 -5.93 -8.85 8.17
C PRO A 77 -5.63 -7.98 6.94
N ASP A 78 -6.29 -8.27 5.82
CA ASP A 78 -6.29 -7.40 4.64
C ASP A 78 -7.04 -6.08 4.89
N GLU A 79 -7.10 -5.21 3.90
CA GLU A 79 -7.78 -3.91 3.97
C GLU A 79 -9.29 -4.02 4.23
N LYS A 80 -9.86 -5.22 4.10
CA LYS A 80 -11.28 -5.53 4.37
C LYS A 80 -11.47 -6.25 5.71
N GLY A 81 -10.39 -6.47 6.45
CA GLY A 81 -10.42 -7.15 7.75
C GLY A 81 -10.43 -8.67 7.66
N HIS A 82 -10.09 -9.27 6.51
CA HIS A 82 -10.05 -10.72 6.38
C HIS A 82 -8.64 -11.28 6.58
N SER A 83 -8.55 -12.43 7.26
CA SER A 83 -7.29 -13.18 7.47
C SER A 83 -7.18 -14.44 6.61
N ASN A 84 -7.89 -14.49 5.48
CA ASN A 84 -7.80 -15.57 4.49
C ASN A 84 -6.69 -15.30 3.46
N VAL A 85 -6.52 -16.23 2.52
CA VAL A 85 -5.56 -16.08 1.41
C VAL A 85 -5.85 -14.81 0.62
N LEU A 86 -4.79 -14.04 0.38
CA LEU A 86 -4.87 -12.74 -0.30
C LEU A 86 -5.38 -12.88 -1.74
N ARG A 87 -6.28 -11.96 -2.10
CA ARG A 87 -6.71 -11.73 -3.48
C ARG A 87 -5.60 -11.09 -4.31
N ALA A 88 -5.81 -11.00 -5.62
CA ALA A 88 -4.99 -10.16 -6.47
C ALA A 88 -5.14 -8.66 -6.14
N TYR A 89 -4.06 -7.90 -6.32
CA TYR A 89 -4.02 -6.44 -6.24
C TYR A 89 -3.52 -5.84 -7.55
N SER A 90 -4.10 -4.72 -7.97
CA SER A 90 -3.75 -4.05 -9.24
C SER A 90 -3.53 -2.55 -9.06
N GLY A 91 -2.42 -2.19 -8.42
CA GLY A 91 -2.03 -0.79 -8.20
C GLY A 91 -2.77 -0.11 -7.06
N GLU A 92 -3.18 -0.88 -6.06
CA GLU A 92 -4.07 -0.40 -5.00
C GLU A 92 -3.29 0.26 -3.86
N THR A 93 -3.96 1.19 -3.16
CA THR A 93 -3.41 1.90 -2.02
C THR A 93 -4.34 1.75 -0.83
N PHE A 94 -3.83 1.27 0.30
CA PHE A 94 -4.59 1.00 1.52
C PHE A 94 -3.69 0.95 2.76
N THR A 95 -4.33 0.91 3.93
CA THR A 95 -3.70 0.74 5.26
C THR A 95 -3.89 -0.65 5.81
#